data_AF-X0Y4G0-F1
#
_entry.id   AF-X0Y4G0-F1
#
_cell.length_a   1.000
_cell.length_b   1.000
_cell.length_c   1.000
_cell.angle_alpha   90.00
_cell.angle_beta   90.00
_cell.angle_gamma   90.00
#
_symmetry.space_group_name_H-M   'P 1'
#
loop_
_entity.id
_entity.type
_entity.pdbx_description
1 polymer ?
#
loop_
_entity_poly.entity_id
_entity_poly.type
_entity_poly.pdbx_seq_one_letter_code
_entity_poly.pdbx_strand_id
1 'polypeptide(L)'
;ASKYALAYSPNPNARVIDELLPSLKKFYQVAEKREDALLENTLKKMNEKKLKICVLISGGFHTEGLIERFKDRNISYFVVAPRIT
;
A
#
# COMPACT_ATOMS: atom_id res chain seq x y z
N ALA A 1 -5.37 -24.03 -17.87
CA ALA A 1 -4.38 -23.11 -17.25
C ALA A 1 -4.48 -23.25 -15.74
N SER A 2 -3.37 -23.24 -14.99
CA SER A 2 -3.46 -23.26 -13.52
C SER A 2 -4.17 -21.99 -13.05
N LYS A 3 -5.06 -22.10 -12.05
CA LYS A 3 -5.86 -20.99 -11.49
C LYS A 3 -5.03 -19.76 -11.09
N TYR A 4 -3.73 -19.96 -10.88
CA TYR A 4 -2.81 -18.97 -10.33
C TYR A 4 -1.62 -18.66 -11.25
N ALA A 5 -1.64 -19.11 -12.51
CA ALA A 5 -0.56 -18.87 -13.49
C ALA A 5 0.85 -19.25 -13.03
N LEU A 6 0.98 -20.24 -12.16
CA LEU A 6 2.28 -20.73 -11.69
C LEU A 6 2.98 -21.52 -12.81
N ALA A 7 4.28 -21.28 -12.98
CA ALA A 7 5.15 -21.97 -13.95
C ALA A 7 5.30 -23.48 -13.68
N TYR A 8 4.86 -23.93 -12.49
CA TYR A 8 4.76 -25.32 -12.09
C TYR A 8 3.47 -25.52 -11.29
N SER A 9 2.98 -26.76 -11.25
CA SER A 9 1.86 -27.11 -10.36
C SER A 9 2.39 -27.17 -8.94
N PRO A 10 1.88 -26.34 -8.00
CA PRO A 10 2.26 -26.46 -6.60
C PRO A 10 1.92 -27.87 -6.12
N ASN A 11 2.77 -28.42 -5.25
CA ASN A 11 2.54 -29.73 -4.66
C ASN A 11 1.12 -29.72 -4.06
N PRO A 12 0.19 -30.58 -4.51
CA PRO A 12 -1.21 -30.55 -4.07
C PRO A 12 -1.36 -30.87 -2.58
N ASN A 13 -0.31 -31.41 -1.93
CA ASN A 13 -0.24 -31.63 -0.49
C ASN A 13 0.48 -30.50 0.27
N ALA A 14 0.78 -29.37 -0.38
CA ALA A 14 1.39 -28.20 0.27
C ALA A 14 0.38 -27.44 1.15
N ARG A 15 -0.10 -28.09 2.22
CA ARG A 15 -1.01 -27.52 3.23
C ARG A 15 -0.51 -26.21 3.81
N VAL A 16 0.81 -26.05 3.86
CA VAL A 16 1.48 -24.82 4.34
C VAL A 16 1.01 -23.56 3.60
N ILE A 17 0.65 -23.64 2.31
CA ILE A 17 0.15 -22.46 1.56
C ILE A 17 -1.22 -22.06 2.10
N ASP A 18 -2.14 -23.03 2.23
CA ASP A 18 -3.49 -22.78 2.73
C ASP A 18 -3.47 -22.31 4.19
N GLU A 19 -2.56 -22.84 5.00
CA GLU A 19 -2.37 -22.45 6.40
C GLU A 19 -1.84 -21.02 6.55
N LEU A 20 -0.93 -20.57 5.67
CA LEU A 20 -0.31 -19.24 5.74
C LEU A 20 -1.12 -18.15 5.04
N LEU A 21 -1.96 -18.51 4.06
CA LEU A 21 -2.72 -17.56 3.25
C LEU A 21 -3.59 -16.59 4.08
N PRO A 22 -4.31 -17.02 5.14
CA PRO A 22 -5.07 -16.11 6.00
C PRO A 22 -4.20 -15.05 6.68
N SER A 23 -3.01 -15.43 7.16
CA SER A 23 -2.06 -14.52 7.80
C SER A 23 -1.51 -13.50 6.81
N LEU A 24 -1.16 -13.95 5.59
CA LEU A 24 -0.72 -13.08 4.51
C LEU A 24 -1.82 -12.07 4.12
N LYS A 25 -3.06 -12.54 3.98
CA LYS A 25 -4.21 -11.67 3.71
C LYS A 25 -4.38 -10.61 4.80
N LYS A 26 -4.30 -11.00 6.07
CA LYS A 26 -4.41 -10.07 7.21
C LYS A 26 -3.30 -9.03 7.20
N PHE A 27 -2.08 -9.41 6.83
CA PHE A 27 -0.96 -8.48 6.69
C PHE A 27 -1.28 -7.38 5.67
N TYR A 28 -1.73 -7.74 4.46
CA TYR A 28 -2.04 -6.76 3.42
C TYR A 28 -3.26 -5.90 3.76
N GLN A 29 -4.30 -6.46 4.38
CA GLN A 29 -5.44 -5.68 4.90
C GLN A 29 -5.00 -4.61 5.90
N VAL A 30 -3.98 -4.89 6.74
CA VAL A 30 -3.42 -3.90 7.66
C VAL A 30 -2.49 -2.92 6.93
N ALA A 31 -1.77 -3.39 5.90
CA ALA A 31 -0.95 -2.52 5.06
C ALA A 31 -1.81 -1.47 4.32
N GLU A 32 -2.92 -1.86 3.72
CA GLU A 32 -3.88 -0.95 3.05
C GLU A 32 -4.44 0.08 4.04
N LYS A 33 -4.86 -0.34 5.25
CA LYS A 33 -5.33 0.58 6.30
C LYS A 33 -4.27 1.59 6.76
N ARG A 34 -2.99 1.30 6.52
CA ARG A 34 -1.88 2.20 6.88
C ARG A 34 -1.86 3.44 6.02
N GLU A 35 -2.42 3.41 4.82
CA GLU A 35 -2.46 4.57 3.92
C GLU A 35 -3.29 5.71 4.53
N ASP A 36 -4.42 5.39 5.15
CA ASP A 36 -5.22 6.36 5.92
C ASP A 36 -4.40 6.94 7.07
N ALA A 37 -3.74 6.09 7.86
CA ALA A 37 -2.92 6.54 8.97
C ALA A 37 -1.75 7.43 8.51
N LEU A 38 -1.09 7.12 7.38
CA LEU A 38 -0.03 7.94 6.81
C LEU A 38 -0.57 9.32 6.40
N LEU A 39 -1.72 9.36 5.72
CA LEU A 39 -2.34 10.59 5.25
C LEU A 39 -2.80 11.48 6.41
N GLU A 40 -3.59 10.94 7.34
CA GLU A 40 -4.13 11.71 8.47
C GLU A 40 -3.03 12.31 9.34
N ASN A 41 -2.01 11.52 9.66
CA ASN A 41 -0.87 12.00 10.43
C ASN A 41 -0.09 13.10 9.69
N THR A 42 0.01 12.99 8.36
CA THR A 42 0.67 14.01 7.53
C THR A 42 -0.11 15.31 7.54
N LEU A 43 -1.41 15.27 7.26
CA LEU A 43 -2.28 16.45 7.24
C LEU A 43 -2.36 17.11 8.61
N LYS A 44 -2.46 16.32 9.69
CA LYS A 44 -2.43 16.82 11.07
C LYS A 44 -1.15 17.62 11.33
N LYS A 45 0.02 17.05 11.02
CA LYS A 45 1.32 17.74 11.20
C LYS A 45 1.46 18.98 10.32
N MET A 46 0.96 18.95 9.09
CA MET A 46 0.96 20.11 8.19
C MET A 46 0.12 21.24 8.79
N ASN A 47 -1.07 20.93 9.31
CA ASN A 47 -1.96 21.91 9.94
C ASN A 47 -1.34 22.52 11.21
N GLU A 48 -0.81 21.68 12.11
CA GLU A 48 -0.12 22.11 13.34
C GLU A 48 1.04 23.08 13.04
N LYS A 49 1.76 22.84 11.93
CA LYS A 49 2.91 23.66 11.50
C LYS A 49 2.54 24.76 10.49
N LYS A 50 1.26 24.91 10.15
CA LYS A 50 0.75 25.85 9.13
C LYS A 50 1.48 25.72 7.77
N LEU A 51 1.81 24.49 7.37
CA LEU A 51 2.50 24.19 6.11
C LEU A 51 1.50 24.01 4.97
N LYS A 52 1.80 24.60 3.81
CA LYS A 52 1.00 24.42 2.57
C LYS A 52 1.48 23.26 1.71
N ILE A 53 2.75 22.87 1.83
CA ILE A 53 3.40 21.82 1.04
C ILE A 53 4.24 20.97 1.98
N CYS A 54 4.27 19.66 1.77
CA CYS A 54 5.19 18.74 2.43
C CYS A 54 5.66 17.65 1.47
N VAL A 55 6.67 16.90 1.89
CA VAL A 55 7.10 15.66 1.23
C VAL A 55 6.75 14.50 2.14
N LEU A 56 5.92 13.59 1.65
CA LEU A 56 5.60 12.32 2.31
C LEU A 56 6.45 11.21 1.66
N ILE A 57 7.35 10.62 2.44
CA ILE A 57 8.15 9.48 2.00
C ILE A 57 7.41 8.20 2.39
N SER A 58 7.12 7.34 1.41
CA SER A 58 6.48 6.04 1.60
C SER A 58 7.18 4.96 0.77
N GLY A 59 6.90 3.69 1.07
CA GLY A 59 7.30 2.58 0.19
C GLY A 59 6.37 2.49 -1.02
N GLY A 60 6.89 2.01 -2.16
CA GLY A 60 6.14 1.98 -3.44
C GLY A 60 4.82 1.20 -3.40
N PHE A 61 4.68 0.24 -2.47
CA PHE A 61 3.43 -0.48 -2.23
C PHE A 61 2.24 0.47 -1.93
N HIS A 62 2.47 1.56 -1.20
CA HIS A 62 1.39 2.47 -0.77
C HIS A 62 1.04 3.54 -1.82
N THR A 63 1.75 3.59 -2.96
CA THR A 63 1.61 4.68 -3.92
C THR A 63 0.20 4.78 -4.49
N GLU A 64 -0.39 3.66 -4.95
CA GLU A 64 -1.73 3.68 -5.55
C GLU A 64 -2.80 4.04 -4.52
N GLY A 65 -2.82 3.38 -3.36
CA GLY A 65 -3.81 3.64 -2.31
C GLY A 65 -3.71 5.05 -1.70
N LEU A 66 -2.52 5.65 -1.67
CA LEU A 66 -2.37 7.07 -1.30
C LEU A 66 -2.89 8.00 -2.40
N ILE A 67 -2.60 7.73 -3.67
CA ILE A 67 -3.11 8.52 -4.82
C ILE A 67 -4.65 8.56 -4.79
N GLU A 68 -5.31 7.44 -4.59
CA GLU A 68 -6.77 7.36 -4.49
C GLU A 68 -7.30 8.26 -3.37
N ARG A 69 -6.73 8.14 -2.16
CA ARG A 69 -7.13 8.96 -1.01
C ARG A 69 -6.88 10.46 -1.21
N PHE A 70 -5.79 10.83 -1.89
CA PHE A 70 -5.55 12.23 -2.23
C PHE A 70 -6.62 12.76 -3.19
N LYS A 71 -6.99 11.98 -4.22
CA LYS A 71 -8.06 12.34 -5.16
C LYS A 71 -9.41 12.48 -4.48
N ASP A 72 -9.79 11.50 -3.68
CA ASP A 72 -11.10 11.47 -2.98
C ASP A 72 -11.28 12.67 -2.04
N ARG A 73 -10.17 13.20 -1.51
CA ARG A 73 -10.16 14.35 -0.60
C ARG A 73 -9.81 15.67 -1.29
N ASN A 74 -9.68 15.67 -2.61
CA ASN A 74 -9.31 16.83 -3.42
C ASN A 74 -8.00 17.51 -2.97
N ILE A 75 -6.98 16.70 -2.66
CA ILE A 75 -5.65 17.15 -2.24
C ILE A 75 -4.72 17.13 -3.45
N SER A 76 -4.08 18.26 -3.76
CA SER A 76 -3.06 18.34 -4.81
C SER A 76 -1.83 17.50 -4.44
N TYR A 77 -1.36 16.65 -5.36
CA TYR A 77 -0.20 15.78 -5.14
C TYR A 77 0.67 15.67 -6.41
N PHE A 78 1.94 15.30 -6.21
CA PHE A 78 2.86 14.87 -7.26
C PHE A 78 3.67 13.69 -6.74
N VAL A 79 3.89 12.67 -7.58
CA VAL A 79 4.59 11.44 -7.19
C VAL A 79 5.99 11.44 -7.79
N VAL A 80 6.99 11.22 -6.92
CA VAL A 80 8.38 10.99 -7.30
C VAL A 80 8.73 9.57 -6.88
N ALA A 81 9.10 8.72 -7.84
CA ALA A 81 9.55 7.37 -7.59
C ALA A 81 10.92 7.14 -8.26
N PRO A 82 11.86 6.43 -7.60
CA PRO A 82 13.11 6.04 -8.22
C PRO A 82 12.86 5.06 -9.36
N ARG A 83 13.67 5.17 -10.43
CA ARG A 83 13.69 4.14 -11.48
C ARG A 83 14.50 2.95 -10.97
N ILE A 84 13.84 1.83 -10.72
CA ILE A 84 14.52 0.56 -10.46
C ILE A 84 15.02 0.02 -11.80
N THR A 85 16.33 -0.18 -11.94
CA THR A 85 17.01 -0.69 -13.14
C THR A 85 17.70 -2.00 -12.85
#